data_AF-A0A6L4YX65-F1
#
_entry.id   AF-A0A6L4YX65-F1
#
_cell.length_a   1.000
_cell.length_b   1.000
_cell.length_c   1.000
_cell.angle_alpha   90.00
_cell.angle_beta   90.00
_cell.angle_gamma   90.00
#
_symmetry.space_group_name_H-M   'P 1'
#
loop_
_entity.id
_entity.type
_entity.pdbx_description
1 polymer ?
#
loop_
_entity_poly.entity_id
_entity_poly.type
_entity_poly.pdbx_seq_one_letter_code
_entity_poly.pdbx_strand_id
1 'polypeptide(L)'
;MILKIGSKGDEVSKVQAIFGFAKPDGKFGPNTEAAVKAWQTTHNFPPDGIITDAIWTKMFPNESHQPQAPGTVFKLDKLRGHIPDVVINQIPDTAEKFGITNVLRLAHFLSQCGHESAGFTAVLENLNYSAERLKVKFAKYFPNNDYEAYARNPVKIGCRVYANRNGNGDEASGEGYKYRGRGYIQLTGKRNYTSFAGFIGEDTVNNPDLVATKYPLASAAFYFTDNRIWTVCDKGSSDAVVTTVSKMVNGGINGLPDRIKHFNEYYNLLK
;
A
#
# COMPACT_ATOMS: atom_id res chain seq x y z
N MET A 1 13.57 13.32 -3.88
CA MET A 1 14.47 12.30 -3.36
C MET A 1 15.53 12.99 -2.54
N ILE A 2 15.89 12.41 -1.39
CA ILE A 2 17.04 12.85 -0.58
C ILE A 2 17.82 11.60 -0.17
N LEU A 3 19.01 11.40 -0.75
CA LEU A 3 19.95 10.39 -0.28
C LEU A 3 21.05 11.06 0.53
N LYS A 4 21.32 10.54 1.72
CA LYS A 4 22.33 11.04 2.66
C LYS A 4 22.81 9.90 3.55
N ILE A 5 23.77 10.18 4.44
CA ILE A 5 24.19 9.18 5.44
C ILE A 5 22.99 8.53 6.12
N GLY A 6 22.98 7.19 6.11
CA GLY A 6 21.91 6.36 6.68
C GLY A 6 20.85 5.89 5.68
N SER A 7 20.73 6.53 4.51
CA SER A 7 19.89 6.05 3.40
C SER A 7 20.32 4.65 2.96
N LYS A 8 19.34 3.83 2.52
CA LYS A 8 19.59 2.49 2.01
C LYS A 8 18.67 2.20 0.82
N GLY A 9 19.05 1.27 -0.06
CA GLY A 9 18.22 0.83 -1.18
C GLY A 9 18.92 0.84 -2.53
N ASP A 10 18.15 0.54 -3.58
CA ASP A 10 18.66 0.40 -4.95
C ASP A 10 19.18 1.73 -5.51
N GLU A 11 18.59 2.85 -5.11
CA GLU A 11 19.03 4.20 -5.48
C GLU A 11 20.44 4.49 -4.95
N VAL A 12 20.74 4.06 -3.73
CA VAL A 12 22.08 4.16 -3.14
C VAL A 12 23.06 3.26 -3.90
N SER A 13 22.64 2.04 -4.25
CA SER A 13 23.45 1.12 -5.06
C SER A 13 23.78 1.72 -6.44
N LYS A 14 22.80 2.36 -7.11
CA LYS A 14 23.01 3.04 -8.40
C LYS A 14 24.03 4.17 -8.30
N VAL A 15 23.92 4.99 -7.26
CA VAL A 15 24.88 6.08 -6.98
C VAL A 15 26.29 5.54 -6.74
N GLN A 16 26.41 4.50 -5.89
CA GLN A 16 27.69 3.83 -5.63
C GLN A 16 28.29 3.24 -6.91
N ALA A 17 27.46 2.71 -7.83
CA ALA A 17 27.91 2.22 -9.12
C ALA A 17 28.46 3.33 -10.02
N ILE A 18 27.83 4.52 -10.05
CA ILE A 18 28.37 5.70 -10.77
C ILE A 18 29.75 6.08 -10.23
N PHE A 19 29.96 5.99 -8.92
CA PHE A 19 31.25 6.29 -8.30
C PHE A 19 32.26 5.14 -8.39
N GLY A 20 31.94 4.04 -9.09
CA GLY A 20 32.87 2.93 -9.33
C GLY A 20 33.15 2.07 -8.10
N PHE A 21 32.23 2.01 -7.13
CA PHE A 21 32.39 1.13 -5.97
C PHE A 21 32.41 -0.32 -6.46
N ALA A 22 33.43 -1.09 -6.07
CA ALA A 22 33.58 -2.50 -6.47
C ALA A 22 32.40 -3.38 -6.02
N LYS A 23 31.73 -3.00 -4.93
CA LYS A 23 30.51 -3.63 -4.45
C LYS A 23 29.52 -2.57 -3.98
N PRO A 24 28.58 -2.13 -4.83
CA PRO A 24 27.45 -1.33 -4.39
C PRO A 24 26.61 -2.15 -3.41
N ASP A 25 26.62 -1.75 -2.15
CA ASP A 25 25.94 -2.47 -1.07
C ASP A 25 24.60 -1.84 -0.69
N GLY A 26 24.23 -0.75 -1.37
CA GLY A 26 23.00 -0.02 -1.14
C GLY A 26 22.94 0.64 0.22
N LYS A 27 24.08 0.91 0.86
CA LYS A 27 24.15 1.59 2.17
C LYS A 27 24.92 2.89 2.04
N PHE A 28 24.24 4.00 2.32
CA PHE A 28 24.84 5.32 2.22
C PHE A 28 25.64 5.58 3.51
N GLY A 29 26.88 5.10 3.52
CA GLY A 29 27.83 5.28 4.61
C GLY A 29 28.80 6.43 4.38
N PRO A 30 29.79 6.62 5.28
CA PRO A 30 30.79 7.69 5.16
C PRO A 30 31.55 7.70 3.82
N ASN A 31 31.82 6.51 3.24
CA ASN A 31 32.49 6.41 1.95
C ASN A 31 31.61 6.92 0.80
N THR A 32 30.31 6.60 0.82
CA THR A 32 29.35 7.10 -0.17
C THR A 32 29.17 8.61 -0.03
N GLU A 33 29.09 9.13 1.20
CA GLU A 33 29.02 10.56 1.45
C GLU A 33 30.26 11.30 0.90
N ALA A 34 31.46 10.78 1.16
CA ALA A 34 32.70 11.36 0.64
C ALA A 34 32.71 11.40 -0.89
N ALA A 35 32.26 10.32 -1.54
CA ALA A 35 32.15 10.27 -3.00
C ALA A 35 31.12 11.28 -3.55
N VAL A 36 29.98 11.43 -2.88
CA VAL A 36 28.97 12.45 -3.24
C VAL A 36 29.55 13.86 -3.13
N LYS A 37 30.24 14.20 -2.03
CA LYS A 37 30.86 15.53 -1.84
C LYS A 37 31.88 15.86 -2.93
N ALA A 38 32.70 14.87 -3.30
CA ALA A 38 33.68 15.00 -4.38
C ALA A 38 32.99 15.24 -5.74
N TRP A 39 31.94 14.47 -6.04
CA TRP A 39 31.16 14.67 -7.26
C TRP A 39 30.47 16.04 -7.29
N GLN A 40 29.87 16.47 -6.17
CA GLN A 40 29.22 17.78 -6.06
C GLN A 40 30.21 18.92 -6.35
N THR A 41 31.43 18.83 -5.81
CA THR A 41 32.49 19.82 -6.05
C THR A 41 32.86 19.91 -7.53
N THR A 42 32.99 18.77 -8.22
CA THR A 42 33.33 18.73 -9.65
C THR A 42 32.19 19.19 -10.56
N HIS A 43 30.95 19.21 -10.06
CA HIS A 43 29.75 19.57 -10.82
C HIS A 43 29.11 20.89 -10.35
N ASN A 44 29.84 21.71 -9.59
CA ASN A 44 29.40 23.02 -9.08
C ASN A 44 28.12 22.98 -8.21
N PHE A 45 27.97 21.92 -7.40
CA PHE A 45 26.97 21.84 -6.34
C PHE A 45 27.61 22.05 -4.96
N PRO A 46 26.84 22.50 -3.95
CA PRO A 46 27.31 22.50 -2.57
C PRO A 46 27.79 21.09 -2.15
N PRO A 47 29.02 20.92 -1.61
CA PRO A 47 29.54 19.62 -1.22
C PRO A 47 29.02 19.17 0.15
N ASP A 48 27.69 19.10 0.29
CA ASP A 48 27.00 18.76 1.53
C ASP A 48 26.85 17.23 1.73
N GLY A 49 27.15 16.43 0.71
CA GLY A 49 27.02 14.96 0.77
C GLY A 49 25.59 14.47 0.61
N ILE A 50 24.67 15.33 0.15
CA ILE A 50 23.25 15.05 0.01
C ILE A 50 22.88 15.05 -1.48
N ILE A 51 22.29 13.94 -1.95
CA ILE A 51 21.74 13.87 -3.30
C ILE A 51 20.27 14.28 -3.26
N THR A 52 19.98 15.46 -3.80
CA THR A 52 18.62 15.97 -4.05
C THR A 52 18.14 15.56 -5.45
N ASP A 53 16.88 15.83 -5.79
CA ASP A 53 16.34 15.55 -7.14
C ASP A 53 17.11 16.26 -8.26
N ALA A 54 17.60 17.48 -8.02
CA ALA A 54 18.40 18.22 -8.99
C ALA A 54 19.73 17.51 -9.28
N ILE A 55 20.38 17.00 -8.23
CA ILE A 55 21.63 16.24 -8.33
C ILE A 55 21.37 14.88 -8.98
N TRP A 56 20.31 14.19 -8.57
CA TRP A 56 19.89 12.92 -9.16
C TRP A 56 19.65 13.05 -10.68
N THR A 57 18.88 14.06 -11.09
CA THR A 57 18.60 14.35 -12.50
C THR A 57 19.89 14.61 -13.28
N LYS A 58 20.88 15.26 -12.65
CA LYS A 58 22.18 15.51 -13.27
C LYS A 58 23.02 14.23 -13.39
N MET A 59 22.95 13.33 -12.42
CA MET A 59 23.63 12.03 -12.44
C MET A 59 22.99 11.04 -13.43
N PHE A 60 21.66 11.07 -13.57
CA PHE A 60 20.87 10.12 -14.35
C PHE A 60 19.93 10.82 -15.35
N PRO A 61 20.44 11.55 -16.36
CA PRO A 61 19.64 12.41 -17.24
C PRO A 61 18.66 11.65 -18.15
N ASN A 62 18.89 10.35 -18.37
CA ASN A 62 18.04 9.48 -19.19
C ASN A 62 17.13 8.56 -18.36
N GLU A 63 17.18 8.63 -17.02
CA GLU A 63 16.18 7.98 -16.18
C GLU A 63 15.01 8.94 -15.97
N SER A 64 13.80 8.51 -16.33
CA SER A 64 12.58 9.22 -15.96
C SER A 64 12.35 9.08 -14.46
N HIS A 65 12.96 9.95 -13.67
CA HIS A 65 12.58 10.14 -12.28
C HIS A 65 11.43 11.16 -12.26
N GLN A 66 10.22 10.71 -11.89
CA GLN A 66 9.16 11.67 -11.58
C GLN A 66 9.68 12.58 -10.47
N PRO A 67 9.53 13.92 -10.58
CA PRO A 67 9.91 14.82 -9.50
C PRO A 67 9.23 14.33 -8.22
N GLN A 68 10.01 13.86 -7.24
CA GLN A 68 9.45 13.74 -5.90
C GLN A 68 9.11 15.17 -5.49
N ALA A 69 7.82 15.43 -5.26
CA ALA A 69 7.41 16.63 -4.55
C ALA A 69 8.28 16.74 -3.28
N PRO A 70 8.74 17.95 -2.89
CA PRO A 70 9.59 18.14 -1.72
C PRO A 70 9.02 17.33 -0.58
N GLY A 71 9.78 16.33 -0.12
CA GLY A 71 9.29 15.31 0.79
C GLY A 71 8.60 15.98 1.96
N THR A 72 7.26 15.91 2.00
CA THR A 72 6.56 16.27 3.21
C THR A 72 6.98 15.22 4.22
N VAL A 73 7.86 15.61 5.14
CA VAL A 73 8.17 14.80 6.30
C VAL A 73 6.89 14.72 7.10
N PHE A 74 6.13 13.64 6.88
CA PHE A 74 4.95 13.33 7.67
C PHE A 74 5.37 13.35 9.15
N LYS A 75 4.58 14.00 10.01
CA LYS A 75 4.79 13.95 11.47
C LYS A 75 4.34 12.61 12.04
N LEU A 76 4.96 11.51 11.60
CA LEU A 76 4.54 10.14 11.89
C LEU A 76 4.50 9.82 13.38
N ASP A 77 5.40 10.42 14.17
CA ASP A 77 5.39 10.23 15.63
C ASP A 77 4.09 10.71 16.30
N LYS A 78 3.36 11.65 15.68
CA LYS A 78 2.06 12.10 16.17
C LYS A 78 0.94 11.07 15.96
N LEU A 79 1.15 10.06 15.12
CA LEU A 79 0.20 8.97 14.92
C LEU A 79 0.35 7.85 15.96
N ARG A 80 1.43 7.84 16.74
CA ARG A 80 1.66 6.82 17.78
C ARG A 80 0.55 6.89 18.83
N GLY A 81 -0.04 5.73 19.14
CA GLY A 81 -1.20 5.62 20.02
C GLY A 81 -2.55 5.88 19.34
N HIS A 82 -2.56 6.39 18.10
CA HIS A 82 -3.77 6.57 17.29
C HIS A 82 -3.95 5.47 16.25
N ILE A 83 -2.84 4.94 15.72
CA ILE A 83 -2.81 3.74 14.88
C ILE A 83 -1.68 2.81 15.34
N PRO A 84 -1.70 1.51 14.99
CA PRO A 84 -0.65 0.59 15.38
C PRO A 84 0.73 0.97 14.83
N ASP A 85 1.78 0.79 15.63
CA ASP A 85 3.17 1.06 15.22
C ASP A 85 3.59 0.28 13.97
N VAL A 86 3.07 -0.95 13.80
CA VAL A 86 3.31 -1.76 12.61
C VAL A 86 2.79 -1.11 11.32
N VAL A 87 1.75 -0.27 11.41
CA VAL A 87 1.25 0.53 10.29
C VAL A 87 2.18 1.71 10.07
N ILE A 88 2.54 2.43 11.13
CA ILE A 88 3.44 3.60 11.07
C ILE A 88 4.76 3.22 10.38
N ASN A 89 5.33 2.07 10.76
CA ASN A 89 6.57 1.56 10.20
C ASN A 89 6.49 1.21 8.71
N GLN A 90 5.29 0.94 8.16
CA GLN A 90 5.07 0.69 6.72
C GLN A 90 4.86 1.97 5.91
N ILE A 91 4.56 3.11 6.55
CA ILE A 91 4.20 4.35 5.85
C ILE A 91 5.33 4.86 4.95
N PRO A 92 6.61 4.93 5.36
CA PRO A 92 7.65 5.49 4.50
C PRO A 92 7.77 4.77 3.15
N ASP A 93 7.96 3.45 3.18
CA ASP A 93 8.11 2.62 1.97
C ASP A 93 6.84 2.64 1.11
N THR A 94 5.67 2.61 1.75
CA THR A 94 4.39 2.69 1.03
C THR A 94 4.21 4.08 0.39
N ALA A 95 4.57 5.15 1.10
CA ALA A 95 4.40 6.49 0.60
C ALA A 95 5.29 6.76 -0.61
N GLU A 96 6.55 6.32 -0.54
CA GLU A 96 7.49 6.40 -1.65
C GLU A 96 6.99 5.61 -2.86
N LYS A 97 6.64 4.33 -2.65
CA LYS A 97 6.30 3.43 -3.77
C LYS A 97 4.98 3.75 -4.46
N PHE A 98 4.02 4.34 -3.74
CA PHE A 98 2.67 4.63 -4.28
C PHE A 98 2.41 6.12 -4.49
N GLY A 99 3.41 6.98 -4.29
CA GLY A 99 3.28 8.42 -4.47
C GLY A 99 2.32 9.06 -3.47
N ILE A 100 2.36 8.66 -2.20
CA ILE A 100 1.66 9.39 -1.13
C ILE A 100 2.53 10.61 -0.78
N THR A 101 2.33 11.69 -1.53
CA THR A 101 3.25 12.84 -1.58
C THR A 101 2.87 14.00 -0.67
N ASN A 102 1.73 13.94 0.02
CA ASN A 102 1.23 15.01 0.86
C ASN A 102 0.32 14.49 1.98
N VAL A 103 0.11 15.34 2.99
CA VAL A 103 -0.67 15.01 4.19
C VAL A 103 -2.13 14.70 3.88
N LEU A 104 -2.71 15.28 2.81
CA LEU A 104 -4.09 14.95 2.37
C LEU A 104 -4.18 13.50 1.91
N ARG A 105 -3.27 13.05 1.03
CA ARG A 105 -3.23 11.67 0.55
C ARG A 105 -3.06 10.69 1.70
N LEU A 106 -2.13 10.96 2.61
CA LEU A 106 -1.88 10.06 3.75
C LEU A 106 -3.10 10.00 4.70
N ALA A 107 -3.71 11.13 5.03
CA ALA A 107 -4.87 11.16 5.91
C ALA A 107 -6.10 10.49 5.30
N HIS A 108 -6.40 10.73 4.01
CA HIS A 108 -7.46 10.03 3.29
C HIS A 108 -7.19 8.52 3.24
N PHE A 109 -5.96 8.13 2.96
CA PHE A 109 -5.59 6.73 2.87
C PHE A 109 -5.72 5.98 4.20
N LEU A 110 -5.16 6.54 5.28
CA LEU A 110 -5.22 5.95 6.60
C LEU A 110 -6.66 5.89 7.15
N SER A 111 -7.49 6.90 6.89
CA SER A 111 -8.88 6.89 7.37
C SER A 111 -9.71 5.78 6.72
N GLN A 112 -9.51 5.54 5.42
CA GLN A 112 -10.16 4.43 4.72
C GLN A 112 -9.61 3.08 5.19
N CYS A 113 -8.28 2.92 5.27
CA CYS A 113 -7.67 1.69 5.75
C CYS A 113 -8.14 1.34 7.17
N GLY A 114 -8.11 2.30 8.10
CA GLY A 114 -8.53 2.11 9.47
C GLY A 114 -9.98 1.66 9.55
N HIS A 115 -10.87 2.27 8.77
CA HIS A 115 -12.27 1.88 8.73
C HIS A 115 -12.49 0.47 8.16
N GLU A 116 -11.91 0.17 6.99
CA GLU A 116 -12.07 -1.11 6.30
C GLU A 116 -11.51 -2.30 7.09
N SER A 117 -10.57 -2.04 8.00
CA SER A 117 -9.83 -3.07 8.74
C SER A 117 -10.09 -3.08 10.24
N ALA A 118 -11.19 -2.47 10.71
CA ALA A 118 -11.51 -2.38 12.13
C ALA A 118 -10.35 -1.85 12.98
N GLY A 119 -9.80 -0.70 12.59
CA GLY A 119 -8.65 -0.07 13.24
C GLY A 119 -7.34 -0.80 12.99
N PHE A 120 -7.11 -1.28 11.76
CA PHE A 120 -5.88 -2.00 11.36
C PHE A 120 -5.69 -3.37 12.04
N THR A 121 -6.78 -3.98 12.54
CA THR A 121 -6.74 -5.30 13.19
C THR A 121 -7.15 -6.44 12.25
N ALA A 122 -7.94 -6.15 11.22
CA ALA A 122 -8.42 -7.13 10.26
C ALA A 122 -7.60 -7.06 8.95
N VAL A 123 -6.67 -7.99 8.78
CA VAL A 123 -5.84 -8.14 7.56
C VAL A 123 -6.21 -9.36 6.71
N LEU A 124 -7.16 -10.17 7.18
CA LEU A 124 -7.59 -11.39 6.53
C LEU A 124 -9.10 -11.52 6.67
N GLU A 125 -9.80 -11.85 5.58
CA GLU A 125 -11.22 -12.12 5.68
C GLU A 125 -11.49 -13.45 6.41
N ASN A 126 -12.52 -13.44 7.26
CA ASN A 126 -13.02 -14.64 7.91
C ASN A 126 -14.23 -15.20 7.13
N LEU A 127 -14.06 -16.43 6.62
CA LEU A 127 -15.09 -17.16 5.89
C LEU A 127 -15.77 -18.24 6.74
N ASN A 128 -15.64 -18.21 8.06
CA ASN A 128 -16.25 -19.18 8.97
C ASN A 128 -17.73 -18.85 9.29
N TYR A 129 -18.62 -19.03 8.32
CA TYR A 129 -20.06 -18.75 8.45
C TYR A 129 -20.88 -19.99 8.82
N SER A 130 -21.95 -19.83 9.61
CA SER A 130 -23.00 -20.85 9.76
C SER A 130 -23.88 -20.93 8.52
N ALA A 131 -24.67 -22.00 8.38
CA ALA A 131 -25.61 -22.16 7.26
C ALA A 131 -26.61 -21.00 7.16
N GLU A 132 -27.14 -20.53 8.30
CA GLU A 132 -28.08 -19.41 8.35
C GLU A 132 -27.43 -18.11 7.87
N ARG A 133 -26.17 -17.88 8.25
CA ARG A 133 -25.43 -16.69 7.79
C ARG A 133 -25.06 -16.78 6.31
N LEU A 134 -24.76 -17.97 5.79
CA LEU A 134 -24.55 -18.18 4.36
C LEU A 134 -25.82 -17.86 3.56
N LYS A 135 -26.99 -18.30 4.03
CA LYS A 135 -28.29 -17.99 3.41
C LYS A 135 -28.55 -16.48 3.34
N VAL A 136 -28.19 -15.73 4.38
CA VAL A 136 -28.38 -14.26 4.38
C VAL A 136 -27.35 -13.55 3.50
N LYS A 137 -26.06 -13.90 3.62
CA LYS A 137 -24.97 -13.12 3.02
C LYS A 137 -24.62 -13.56 1.60
N PHE A 138 -24.79 -14.84 1.30
CA PHE A 138 -24.25 -15.48 0.10
C PHE A 138 -25.28 -16.32 -0.68
N ALA A 139 -26.58 -16.19 -0.42
CA ALA A 139 -27.64 -16.96 -1.10
C ALA A 139 -27.46 -17.11 -2.61
N LYS A 140 -27.04 -16.03 -3.30
CA LYS A 140 -26.81 -16.04 -4.75
C LYS A 140 -25.77 -17.06 -5.23
N TYR A 141 -24.89 -17.53 -4.35
CA TYR A 141 -23.87 -18.54 -4.64
C TYR A 141 -24.29 -19.97 -4.24
N PHE A 142 -25.47 -20.13 -3.65
CA PHE A 142 -26.00 -21.42 -3.19
C PHE A 142 -27.41 -21.67 -3.77
N PRO A 143 -27.55 -21.74 -5.11
CA PRO A 143 -28.86 -21.91 -5.75
C PRO A 143 -29.57 -23.22 -5.37
N ASN A 144 -28.80 -24.24 -4.97
CA ASN A 144 -29.31 -25.54 -4.56
C ASN A 144 -29.61 -25.61 -3.05
N ASN A 145 -29.47 -24.50 -2.31
CA ASN A 145 -29.66 -24.42 -0.86
C ASN A 145 -28.81 -25.42 -0.05
N ASP A 146 -27.63 -25.78 -0.55
CA ASP A 146 -26.68 -26.73 0.04
C ASP A 146 -25.85 -26.15 1.20
N TYR A 147 -26.37 -25.16 1.93
CA TYR A 147 -25.63 -24.38 2.93
C TYR A 147 -24.97 -25.21 4.03
N GLU A 148 -25.64 -26.27 4.51
CA GLU A 148 -25.12 -27.14 5.58
C GLU A 148 -23.82 -27.84 5.17
N ALA A 149 -23.65 -28.17 3.89
CA ALA A 149 -22.44 -28.84 3.39
C ALA A 149 -21.19 -27.93 3.38
N TYR A 150 -21.40 -26.61 3.56
CA TYR A 150 -20.36 -25.58 3.53
C TYR A 150 -20.20 -24.86 4.87
N ALA A 151 -21.21 -24.92 5.74
CA ALA A 151 -21.20 -24.27 7.03
C ALA A 151 -19.94 -24.62 7.82
N ARG A 152 -19.37 -23.61 8.46
CA ARG A 152 -18.14 -23.70 9.27
C ARG A 152 -16.92 -24.25 8.52
N ASN A 153 -16.91 -24.18 7.19
CA ASN A 153 -15.77 -24.58 6.37
C ASN A 153 -15.29 -23.41 5.50
N PRO A 154 -14.37 -22.56 6.01
CA PRO A 154 -13.87 -21.39 5.31
C PRO A 154 -13.32 -21.68 3.91
N VAL A 155 -12.63 -22.82 3.76
CA VAL A 155 -12.03 -23.24 2.49
C VAL A 155 -13.12 -23.47 1.46
N LYS A 156 -14.08 -24.35 1.76
CA LYS A 156 -15.21 -24.63 0.86
C LYS A 156 -16.01 -23.37 0.54
N ILE A 157 -16.29 -22.55 1.55
CA ILE A 157 -17.04 -21.29 1.36
C ILE A 157 -16.28 -20.35 0.41
N GLY A 158 -14.97 -20.17 0.60
CA GLY A 158 -14.15 -19.32 -0.27
C GLY A 158 -14.07 -19.84 -1.70
N CYS A 159 -13.84 -21.14 -1.86
CA CYS A 159 -13.84 -21.79 -3.17
C CYS A 159 -15.16 -21.55 -3.92
N ARG A 160 -16.30 -21.68 -3.25
CA ARG A 160 -17.64 -21.45 -3.83
C ARG A 160 -17.90 -19.99 -4.19
N VAL A 161 -17.77 -19.10 -3.21
CA VAL A 161 -18.16 -17.68 -3.31
C VAL A 161 -17.30 -16.91 -4.32
N TYR A 162 -16.04 -17.33 -4.49
CA TYR A 162 -15.08 -16.68 -5.38
C TYR A 162 -14.70 -17.50 -6.62
N ALA A 163 -15.35 -18.63 -6.88
CA ALA A 163 -15.17 -19.40 -8.12
C ALA A 163 -15.47 -18.57 -9.35
N ASN A 164 -14.71 -18.78 -10.43
CA ASN A 164 -14.89 -18.19 -11.75
C ASN A 164 -14.94 -16.65 -11.76
N ARG A 165 -14.30 -16.01 -10.77
CA ARG A 165 -14.35 -14.56 -10.57
C ARG A 165 -12.95 -14.01 -10.44
N ASN A 166 -12.76 -12.82 -11.03
CA ASN A 166 -11.51 -12.07 -10.95
C ASN A 166 -10.24 -12.89 -11.22
N GLY A 167 -10.29 -13.76 -12.23
CA GLY A 167 -9.19 -14.63 -12.64
C GLY A 167 -9.07 -15.93 -11.85
N ASN A 168 -9.88 -16.18 -10.83
CA ASN A 168 -9.95 -17.48 -10.17
C ASN A 168 -10.58 -18.51 -11.11
N GLY A 169 -10.08 -19.74 -11.06
CA GLY A 169 -10.70 -20.92 -11.63
C GLY A 169 -12.00 -21.31 -10.93
N ASP A 170 -12.52 -22.47 -11.31
CA ASP A 170 -13.75 -23.02 -10.74
C ASP A 170 -13.61 -23.36 -9.24
N GLU A 171 -14.70 -23.82 -8.63
CA GLU A 171 -14.71 -24.17 -7.22
C GLU A 171 -13.69 -25.27 -6.86
N ALA A 172 -13.51 -26.25 -7.75
CA ALA A 172 -12.60 -27.37 -7.55
C ALA A 172 -11.12 -26.95 -7.56
N SER A 173 -10.78 -25.87 -8.26
CA SER A 173 -9.41 -25.33 -8.31
C SER A 173 -8.84 -24.90 -6.96
N GLY A 174 -9.70 -24.62 -5.97
CA GLY A 174 -9.27 -24.07 -4.67
C GLY A 174 -8.89 -22.58 -4.71
N GLU A 175 -8.88 -21.96 -5.88
CA GLU A 175 -8.35 -20.60 -6.07
C GLU A 175 -9.19 -19.53 -5.37
N GLY A 176 -10.51 -19.77 -5.25
CA GLY A 176 -11.39 -18.87 -4.53
C GLY A 176 -10.95 -18.63 -3.08
N TYR A 177 -10.54 -19.70 -2.36
CA TYR A 177 -10.01 -19.55 -1.01
C TYR A 177 -8.54 -19.10 -1.01
N LYS A 178 -7.72 -19.57 -1.96
CA LYS A 178 -6.30 -19.17 -2.06
C LYS A 178 -6.16 -17.65 -2.17
N TYR A 179 -6.92 -17.02 -3.07
CA TYR A 179 -6.91 -15.59 -3.34
C TYR A 179 -8.06 -14.82 -2.68
N ARG A 180 -8.51 -15.29 -1.51
CA ARG A 180 -9.44 -14.57 -0.65
C ARG A 180 -8.87 -13.21 -0.21
N GLY A 181 -9.73 -12.30 0.23
CA GLY A 181 -9.42 -10.95 0.67
C GLY A 181 -8.36 -10.88 1.77
N ARG A 182 -7.30 -10.11 1.51
CA ARG A 182 -6.21 -9.78 2.45
C ARG A 182 -5.85 -8.31 2.40
N GLY A 183 -5.18 -7.83 3.45
CA GLY A 183 -4.75 -6.43 3.61
C GLY A 183 -5.89 -5.50 4.00
N TYR A 184 -5.57 -4.23 4.21
CA TYR A 184 -6.51 -3.29 4.85
C TYR A 184 -7.70 -2.90 3.96
N ILE A 185 -7.62 -3.05 2.63
CA ILE A 185 -8.72 -2.82 1.67
C ILE A 185 -8.86 -4.06 0.76
N GLN A 186 -8.91 -5.24 1.37
CA GLN A 186 -9.25 -6.54 0.77
C GLN A 186 -8.80 -6.79 -0.69
N LEU A 187 -7.51 -7.02 -0.92
CA LEU A 187 -7.02 -7.56 -2.19
C LEU A 187 -7.58 -8.97 -2.41
N THR A 188 -8.43 -9.14 -3.44
CA THR A 188 -9.19 -10.39 -3.67
C THR A 188 -9.13 -10.82 -5.15
N GLY A 189 -8.93 -12.11 -5.39
CA GLY A 189 -8.95 -12.76 -6.71
C GLY A 189 -7.59 -12.79 -7.41
N LYS A 190 -7.30 -13.90 -8.10
CA LYS A 190 -6.01 -14.21 -8.72
C LYS A 190 -5.49 -13.09 -9.63
N ARG A 191 -6.37 -12.46 -10.40
CA ARG A 191 -5.99 -11.32 -11.27
C ARG A 191 -5.36 -10.20 -10.47
N ASN A 192 -5.98 -9.81 -9.36
CA ASN A 192 -5.49 -8.72 -8.52
C ASN A 192 -4.19 -9.09 -7.79
N TYR A 193 -4.07 -10.33 -7.30
CA TYR A 193 -2.81 -10.82 -6.74
C TYR A 193 -1.69 -10.84 -7.78
N THR A 194 -1.99 -11.22 -9.03
CA THR A 194 -1.01 -11.21 -10.13
C THR A 194 -0.56 -9.79 -10.45
N SER A 195 -1.49 -8.85 -10.59
CA SER A 195 -1.16 -7.44 -10.83
C SER A 195 -0.36 -6.83 -9.67
N PHE A 196 -0.75 -7.14 -8.43
CA PHE A 196 -0.04 -6.68 -7.25
C PHE A 196 1.38 -7.27 -7.16
N ALA A 197 1.56 -8.56 -7.44
CA ALA A 197 2.86 -9.21 -7.49
C ALA A 197 3.80 -8.53 -8.51
N GLY A 198 3.29 -8.24 -9.71
CA GLY A 198 4.04 -7.53 -10.74
C GLY A 198 4.44 -6.11 -10.32
N PHE A 199 3.54 -5.39 -9.62
CA PHE A 199 3.82 -4.04 -9.14
C PHE A 199 4.79 -4.01 -7.96
N ILE A 200 4.61 -4.90 -6.98
CA ILE A 200 5.41 -4.91 -5.76
C ILE A 200 6.79 -5.54 -5.99
N GLY A 201 6.92 -6.41 -7.00
CA GLY A 201 8.15 -7.10 -7.35
C GLY A 201 8.40 -8.37 -6.51
N GLU A 202 7.36 -8.94 -5.91
CA GLU A 202 7.46 -10.15 -5.08
C GLU A 202 6.30 -11.12 -5.38
N ASP A 203 6.59 -12.42 -5.33
CA ASP A 203 5.65 -13.49 -5.68
C ASP A 203 4.57 -13.70 -4.60
N THR A 204 3.60 -12.78 -4.58
CA THR A 204 2.38 -12.89 -3.77
C THR A 204 1.34 -13.80 -4.40
N VAL A 205 1.58 -14.35 -5.61
CA VAL A 205 0.65 -15.30 -6.25
C VAL A 205 0.81 -16.69 -5.64
N ASN A 206 2.05 -17.14 -5.47
CA ASN A 206 2.33 -18.40 -4.78
C ASN A 206 2.39 -18.24 -3.26
N ASN A 207 2.64 -17.03 -2.76
CA ASN A 207 2.70 -16.71 -1.32
C ASN A 207 1.66 -15.64 -0.94
N PRO A 208 0.35 -15.88 -1.11
CA PRO A 208 -0.67 -14.84 -0.94
C PRO A 208 -0.77 -14.30 0.49
N ASP A 209 -0.33 -15.04 1.50
CA ASP A 209 -0.33 -14.59 2.89
C ASP A 209 0.62 -13.41 3.14
N LEU A 210 1.60 -13.18 2.27
CA LEU A 210 2.44 -11.98 2.30
C LEU A 210 1.62 -10.69 2.25
N VAL A 211 0.45 -10.70 1.61
CA VAL A 211 -0.45 -9.54 1.57
C VAL A 211 -0.99 -9.20 2.95
N ALA A 212 -1.22 -10.19 3.81
CA ALA A 212 -1.70 -9.96 5.18
C ALA A 212 -0.56 -9.68 6.17
N THR A 213 0.63 -10.23 5.94
CA THR A 213 1.73 -10.20 6.92
C THR A 213 2.81 -9.16 6.63
N LYS A 214 3.13 -8.94 5.34
CA LYS A 214 4.21 -8.04 4.90
C LYS A 214 3.68 -6.79 4.18
N TYR A 215 2.59 -6.94 3.43
CA TYR A 215 2.06 -5.90 2.55
C TYR A 215 0.63 -5.41 2.82
N PRO A 216 0.09 -5.42 4.05
CA PRO A 216 -1.31 -5.05 4.26
C PRO A 216 -1.59 -3.58 3.92
N LEU A 217 -0.61 -2.68 4.16
CA LEU A 217 -0.72 -1.27 3.78
C LEU A 217 -0.44 -1.08 2.28
N ALA A 218 0.61 -1.70 1.76
CA ALA A 218 0.98 -1.59 0.35
C ALA A 218 -0.12 -2.10 -0.60
N SER A 219 -0.83 -3.19 -0.27
CA SER A 219 -1.94 -3.68 -1.10
C SER A 219 -3.13 -2.72 -1.12
N ALA A 220 -3.39 -2.01 -0.02
CA ALA A 220 -4.40 -0.96 0.03
C ALA A 220 -3.98 0.27 -0.80
N ALA A 221 -2.71 0.65 -0.75
CA ALA A 221 -2.18 1.73 -1.57
C ALA A 221 -2.21 1.38 -3.07
N PHE A 222 -1.96 0.12 -3.41
CA PHE A 222 -2.13 -0.39 -4.77
C PHE A 222 -3.56 -0.22 -5.28
N TYR A 223 -4.57 -0.53 -4.44
CA TYR A 223 -5.97 -0.29 -4.78
C TYR A 223 -6.24 1.20 -5.09
N PHE A 224 -5.70 2.12 -4.28
CA PHE A 224 -5.83 3.56 -4.52
C PHE A 224 -5.20 3.99 -5.85
N THR A 225 -4.03 3.43 -6.19
CA THR A 225 -3.36 3.70 -7.47
C THR A 225 -4.16 3.18 -8.65
N ASP A 226 -4.57 1.90 -8.61
CA ASP A 226 -5.30 1.25 -9.71
C ASP A 226 -6.66 1.93 -9.98
N ASN A 227 -7.31 2.42 -8.92
CA ASN A 227 -8.59 3.15 -8.99
C ASN A 227 -8.43 4.67 -9.10
N ARG A 228 -7.20 5.18 -9.28
CA ARG A 228 -6.87 6.62 -9.45
C ARG A 228 -7.38 7.54 -8.32
N ILE A 229 -7.52 7.00 -7.10
CA ILE A 229 -8.11 7.69 -5.95
C ILE A 229 -7.23 8.85 -5.46
N TRP A 230 -5.92 8.76 -5.63
CA TRP A 230 -4.98 9.81 -5.20
C TRP A 230 -5.32 11.20 -5.72
N THR A 231 -5.77 11.29 -6.98
CA THR A 231 -6.19 12.55 -7.60
C THR A 231 -7.44 13.17 -6.95
N VAL A 232 -8.29 12.33 -6.34
CA VAL A 232 -9.45 12.79 -5.57
C VAL A 232 -9.01 13.27 -4.19
N CYS A 233 -8.07 12.58 -3.55
CA CYS A 233 -7.50 13.01 -2.26
C CYS A 233 -6.90 14.42 -2.34
N ASP A 234 -6.25 14.77 -3.46
CA ASP A 234 -5.64 16.09 -3.67
C ASP A 234 -6.65 17.24 -3.77
N LYS A 235 -7.95 16.94 -3.93
CA LYS A 235 -8.99 17.98 -4.02
C LYS A 235 -9.30 18.65 -2.69
N GLY A 236 -8.72 18.18 -1.59
CA GLY A 236 -8.73 18.87 -0.30
C GLY A 236 -9.26 18.04 0.86
N SER A 237 -9.52 18.73 1.97
CA SER A 237 -9.83 18.13 3.27
C SER A 237 -11.29 18.26 3.69
N SER A 238 -12.21 18.51 2.76
CA SER A 238 -13.63 18.63 3.09
C SER A 238 -14.31 17.27 3.18
N ASP A 239 -15.39 17.19 3.95
CA ASP A 239 -16.24 16.00 4.06
C ASP A 239 -16.77 15.53 2.70
N ALA A 240 -16.97 16.46 1.75
CA ALA A 240 -17.37 16.14 0.37
C ALA A 240 -16.29 15.33 -0.37
N VAL A 241 -15.01 15.66 -0.16
CA VAL A 241 -13.89 14.89 -0.73
C VAL A 241 -13.79 13.53 -0.05
N VAL A 242 -13.86 13.47 1.29
CA VAL A 242 -13.86 12.20 2.04
C VAL A 242 -15.01 11.30 1.59
N THR A 243 -16.19 11.86 1.35
CA THR A 243 -17.37 11.15 0.84
C THR A 243 -17.10 10.56 -0.54
N THR A 244 -16.46 11.32 -1.43
CA THR A 244 -16.11 10.84 -2.78
C THR A 244 -15.11 9.70 -2.70
N VAL A 245 -14.05 9.83 -1.90
CA VAL A 245 -13.08 8.76 -1.65
C VAL A 245 -13.76 7.51 -1.08
N SER A 246 -14.66 7.67 -0.10
CA SER A 246 -15.38 6.56 0.54
C SER A 246 -16.25 5.79 -0.45
N LYS A 247 -16.92 6.49 -1.38
CA LYS A 247 -17.69 5.87 -2.46
C LYS A 247 -16.82 5.05 -3.40
N MET A 248 -15.60 5.52 -3.68
CA MET A 248 -14.66 4.78 -4.53
C MET A 248 -14.14 3.52 -3.83
N VAL A 249 -13.85 3.59 -2.52
CA VAL A 249 -13.32 2.46 -1.76
C VAL A 249 -14.38 1.38 -1.47
N ASN A 250 -15.58 1.78 -1.05
CA ASN A 250 -16.60 0.85 -0.54
C ASN A 250 -17.82 0.70 -1.48
N GLY A 251 -17.81 1.35 -2.64
CA GLY A 251 -18.97 1.40 -3.55
C GLY A 251 -20.18 2.16 -2.97
N GLY A 252 -20.01 2.90 -1.87
CA GLY A 252 -21.09 3.56 -1.14
C GLY A 252 -20.59 4.39 0.04
N ILE A 253 -21.50 4.76 0.94
CA ILE A 253 -21.19 5.65 2.09
C ILE A 253 -21.30 4.94 3.45
N ASN A 254 -21.28 3.59 3.47
CA ASN A 254 -21.35 2.85 4.73
C ASN A 254 -20.12 3.22 5.59
N GLY A 255 -20.40 3.65 6.83
CA GLY A 255 -19.38 4.07 7.78
C GLY A 255 -18.79 5.47 7.55
N LEU A 256 -19.39 6.30 6.69
CA LEU A 256 -18.88 7.63 6.36
C LEU A 256 -18.56 8.53 7.58
N PRO A 257 -19.40 8.60 8.64
CA PRO A 257 -19.06 9.42 9.81
C PRO A 257 -17.75 9.02 10.49
N ASP A 258 -17.46 7.71 10.54
CA ASP A 258 -16.21 7.19 11.12
C ASP A 258 -14.99 7.54 10.24
N ARG A 259 -15.14 7.44 8.91
CA ARG A 259 -14.10 7.82 7.95
C ARG A 259 -13.78 9.31 8.01
N ILE A 260 -14.80 10.17 8.14
CA ILE A 260 -14.64 11.62 8.30
C ILE A 260 -13.93 11.93 9.63
N LYS A 261 -14.35 11.29 10.73
CA LYS A 261 -13.72 11.44 12.04
C LYS A 261 -12.21 11.11 11.97
N HIS A 262 -11.86 9.91 11.46
CA HIS A 262 -10.46 9.49 11.35
C HIS A 262 -9.67 10.34 10.36
N PHE A 263 -10.28 10.78 9.25
CA PHE A 263 -9.62 11.71 8.33
C PHE A 263 -9.22 13.01 9.05
N ASN A 264 -10.17 13.64 9.75
CA ASN A 264 -9.92 14.90 10.46
C ASN A 264 -8.85 14.75 11.55
N GLU A 265 -8.89 13.64 12.28
CA GLU A 265 -7.88 13.30 13.28
C GLU A 265 -6.48 13.18 12.65
N TYR A 266 -6.31 12.29 11.67
CA TYR A 266 -5.01 12.04 11.05
C TYR A 266 -4.49 13.27 10.30
N TYR A 267 -5.37 13.99 9.59
CA TYR A 267 -5.01 15.22 8.89
C TYR A 267 -4.48 16.28 9.84
N ASN A 268 -5.01 16.39 11.06
CA ASN A 268 -4.52 17.35 12.05
C ASN A 268 -3.23 16.90 12.74
N LEU A 269 -3.04 15.60 12.97
CA LEU A 269 -1.80 15.06 13.56
C LEU A 269 -0.59 15.18 12.61
N LEU A 270 -0.84 15.06 11.30
CA LEU A 270 0.19 15.01 10.27
C LEU A 270 0.66 16.39 9.76
N LYS A 271 -0.10 17.46 10.00
CA LYS A 271 0.26 18.85 9.68
C LYS A 271 1.35 19.39 10.58
#